data_AF-A0A9W3K7R9-F1
#
_entry.id   AF-A0A9W3K7R9-F1
#
_cell.length_a   1.000
_cell.length_b   1.000
_cell.length_c   1.000
_cell.angle_alpha   90.00
_cell.angle_beta   90.00
_cell.angle_gamma   90.00
#
_symmetry.space_group_name_H-M   'P 1'
#
loop_
_entity.id
_entity.type
_entity.pdbx_description
1 polymer ?
#
loop_
_entity_poly.entity_id
_entity_poly.type
_entity_poly.pdbx_seq_one_letter_code
_entity_poly.pdbx_strand_id
1 'polypeptide(L)' 'MQASLIAHQAIVYRIDPASRSRLNAVLFVGMFLGMAAGAALGSSLLAQLDWNAVIVLAVTTSLAALAVRIWHR' A
#
# COMPACT_ATOMS: atom_id res chain seq x y z
N MET A 1 -0.88 -7.07 14.56
CA MET A 1 -1.51 -5.97 13.79
C MET A 1 -1.13 -4.59 14.31
N GLN A 2 -1.43 -4.21 15.57
CA GLN A 2 -1.09 -2.88 16.11
C GLN A 2 0.42 -2.58 16.20
N ALA A 3 1.24 -3.58 16.53
CA ALA A 3 2.70 -3.39 16.66
C ALA A 3 3.39 -2.98 15.34
N SER A 4 2.96 -3.52 14.19
CA SER A 4 3.52 -3.10 12.88
C SER A 4 3.12 -1.69 12.48
N LEU A 5 1.94 -1.21 12.93
CA LEU A 5 1.49 0.16 12.72
C LEU A 5 2.31 1.14 13.57
N ILE A 6 2.58 0.79 14.83
CA ILE A 6 3.45 1.57 15.72
C ILE A 6 4.88 1.66 15.16
N ALA A 7 5.41 0.56 14.61
CA ALA A 7 6.75 0.53 14.02
C ALA A 7 6.86 1.40 12.75
N HIS A 8 5.85 1.38 11.86
CA HIS A 8 5.83 2.27 10.69
C HIS A 8 5.66 3.74 11.10
N GLN A 9 4.79 4.02 12.06
CA GLN A 9 4.59 5.35 12.60
C GLN A 9 5.87 5.89 13.27
N ALA A 10 6.64 5.05 13.97
CA ALA A 10 7.90 5.45 14.62
C ALA A 10 9.01 5.86 13.63
N ILE A 11 9.08 5.24 12.45
CA ILE A 11 10.05 5.62 11.39
C ILE A 11 9.71 7.02 10.84
N VAL A 12 8.43 7.29 10.62
CA VAL A 12 7.90 8.58 10.14
C VAL A 12 8.04 9.68 11.20
N TYR A 13 7.83 9.34 12.48
CA TYR A 13 7.88 10.29 13.59
C TYR A 13 9.29 10.71 14.02
N ARG A 14 10.35 10.14 13.46
CA ARG A 14 11.74 10.49 13.79
C ARG A 14 12.28 11.72 13.03
N ILE A 15 11.54 12.25 12.05
CA ILE A 15 12.01 13.31 11.15
C ILE A 15 11.67 14.72 11.69
N ASP A 16 10.47 14.96 12.24
CA ASP A 16 10.11 16.24 12.87
C ASP A 16 8.80 16.14 13.72
N PRO A 17 8.81 16.41 15.04
CA PRO A 17 7.61 16.38 15.88
C PRO A 17 6.55 17.44 15.52
N ALA A 18 6.88 18.51 14.79
CA ALA A 18 5.93 19.54 14.37
C ALA A 18 5.06 19.13 13.17
N SER A 19 5.48 18.13 12.39
CA SER A 19 4.84 17.76 11.11
C SER A 19 4.02 16.46 11.16
N ARG A 20 3.77 15.92 12.36
CA ARG A 20 3.08 14.63 12.60
C ARG A 20 1.74 14.50 11.87
N SER A 21 0.92 15.55 11.88
CA SER A 21 -0.40 15.56 11.23
C SER A 21 -0.28 15.45 9.70
N ARG A 22 0.68 16.16 9.10
CA ARG A 22 0.93 16.16 7.64
C ARG A 22 1.42 14.80 7.17
N LEU A 23 2.34 14.18 7.92
CA LEU A 23 2.86 12.86 7.59
C LEU A 23 1.80 11.76 7.72
N ASN A 24 0.95 11.82 8.75
CA ASN A 24 -0.19 10.90 8.88
C ASN A 24 -1.18 11.08 7.73
N ALA A 25 -1.46 12.33 7.33
CA ALA A 25 -2.31 12.61 6.17
C ALA A 25 -1.75 12.01 4.89
N VAL A 26 -0.45 12.16 4.60
CA VAL A 26 0.20 11.54 3.42
C VAL A 26 0.11 10.02 3.47
N LEU A 27 0.32 9.41 4.63
CA LEU A 27 0.24 7.95 4.82
C LEU A 27 -1.19 7.44 4.56
N PHE A 28 -2.19 8.10 5.14
CA PHE A 28 -3.61 7.76 4.91
C PHE A 28 -4.03 8.01 3.45
N VAL A 29 -3.62 9.12 2.83
CA VAL A 29 -3.90 9.40 1.42
C VAL A 29 -3.30 8.34 0.52
N GLY A 30 -2.04 7.95 0.74
CA GLY A 30 -1.40 6.87 -0.02
C GLY A 30 -2.09 5.53 0.16
N MET A 31 -2.50 5.19 1.39
CA MET A 31 -3.25 3.97 1.69
C MET A 31 -4.61 3.93 0.98
N PHE A 32 -5.39 5.02 1.07
CA PHE A 32 -6.69 5.12 0.42
C PHE A 32 -6.58 5.10 -1.10
N LEU A 33 -5.57 5.77 -1.66
CA LEU A 33 -5.32 5.77 -3.09
C LEU A 33 -5.00 4.36 -3.60
N GLY A 34 -4.14 3.62 -2.88
CA GLY A 34 -3.82 2.24 -3.20
C GLY A 34 -5.03 1.31 -3.12
N MET A 35 -5.85 1.43 -2.07
CA MET A 35 -7.08 0.64 -1.93
C MET A 35 -8.10 0.95 -3.04
N ALA A 36 -8.30 2.21 -3.40
CA ALA A 36 -9.20 2.61 -4.46
C ALA A 36 -8.75 2.08 -5.83
N ALA A 37 -7.46 2.23 -6.15
CA ALA A 37 -6.89 1.70 -7.39
C ALA A 37 -7.00 0.17 -7.45
N GLY A 38 -6.68 -0.53 -6.36
CA GLY A 38 -6.79 -1.98 -6.26
C GLY A 38 -8.24 -2.48 -6.43
N ALA A 39 -9.22 -1.80 -5.83
CA ALA A 39 -10.63 -2.14 -5.97
C ALA A 39 -11.15 -1.91 -7.40
N ALA A 40 -10.79 -0.78 -8.02
CA ALA A 40 -11.19 -0.48 -9.41
C ALA A 40 -10.60 -1.48 -10.41
N LEU A 41 -9.31 -1.79 -10.29
CA LEU A 41 -8.65 -2.79 -11.13
C LEU A 41 -9.21 -4.19 -10.86
N GLY A 42 -9.29 -4.61 -9.60
CA GLY A 42 -9.77 -5.94 -9.22
C GLY A 42 -11.19 -6.22 -9.67
N SER A 43 -12.11 -5.24 -9.51
CA SER A 43 -13.50 -5.37 -9.99
C SER A 43 -13.59 -5.43 -11.52
N SER A 44 -12.81 -4.60 -12.23
CA SER A 44 -12.77 -4.61 -13.70
C SER A 44 -12.21 -5.92 -14.27
N LEU A 45 -11.16 -6.45 -13.65
CA LEU A 45 -10.53 -7.73 -14.01
C LEU A 45 -11.46 -8.91 -13.73
N LEU A 46 -12.13 -8.91 -12.58
CA LEU A 46 -13.10 -9.95 -12.25
C LEU A 46 -14.27 -9.98 -13.23
N ALA A 47 -14.73 -8.81 -13.70
CA ALA A 47 -15.84 -8.71 -14.64
C ALA A 47 -15.48 -9.14 -16.07
N GLN A 48 -14.22 -9.01 -16.49
CA GLN A 48 -13.80 -9.24 -17.88
C GLN A 48 -13.01 -10.53 -18.11
N LEU A 49 -12.24 -10.95 -17.11
CA LEU A 49 -11.20 -12.00 -17.24
C LEU A 49 -11.29 -13.03 -16.11
N ASP A 50 -12.44 -13.05 -15.43
CA ASP A 50 -12.78 -13.97 -14.35
C ASP A 50 -11.79 -13.92 -13.16
N TRP A 51 -11.95 -14.87 -12.24
CA TRP A 51 -11.19 -14.94 -11.00
C TRP A 51 -9.67 -15.07 -11.22
N ASN A 52 -9.22 -15.71 -12.29
CA ASN A 52 -7.80 -15.96 -12.54
C ASN A 52 -7.01 -14.65 -12.75
N ALA A 53 -7.63 -13.65 -13.37
CA ALA A 53 -6.99 -12.36 -13.59
C ALA A 53 -6.78 -11.57 -12.29
N VAL A 54 -7.68 -11.73 -11.31
CA VAL A 54 -7.53 -11.17 -9.96
C VAL A 54 -6.32 -11.79 -9.25
N ILE A 55 -6.10 -13.11 -9.42
CA ILE A 55 -4.94 -13.81 -8.85
C ILE A 55 -3.64 -13.26 -9.47
N VAL A 56 -3.57 -13.15 -10.80
CA VAL A 56 -2.38 -12.61 -11.48
C VAL A 56 -2.08 -11.18 -11.04
N LEU A 57 -3.10 -10.33 -10.90
CA LEU A 57 -2.95 -8.97 -10.36
C LEU A 57 -2.38 -8.99 -8.92
N ALA A 58 -2.91 -9.85 -8.05
CA ALA A 58 -2.44 -9.95 -6.66
C ALA A 58 -0.98 -10.42 -6.56
N VAL A 59 -0.58 -11.39 -7.38
CA VAL A 59 0.79 -11.91 -7.42
C VAL A 59 1.76 -10.85 -7.97
N THR A 60 1.43 -10.21 -9.09
CA THR A 60 2.27 -9.19 -9.72
C THR A 60 2.47 -7.97 -8.82
N THR A 61 1.41 -7.48 -8.18
CA THR A 61 1.51 -6.37 -7.22
C THR A 61 2.32 -6.73 -5.98
N SER A 62 2.19 -7.96 -5.46
CA SER A 62 3.00 -8.44 -4.32
C SER A 62 4.49 -8.55 -4.68
N LEU A 63 4.81 -9.04 -5.89
CA LEU A 63 6.18 -9.11 -6.39
C LEU A 63 6.77 -7.71 -6.60
N ALA A 64 6.00 -6.78 -7.15
CA ALA A 64 6.44 -5.39 -7.31
C ALA A 64 6.75 -4.74 -5.96
N ALA A 65 5.89 -4.95 -4.95
CA ALA A 65 6.13 -4.45 -3.60
C ALA A 65 7.38 -5.08 -2.96
N LEU A 66 7.61 -6.37 -3.19
CA LEU A 66 8.83 -7.05 -2.74
C LEU A 66 10.09 -6.49 -3.43
N ALA A 67 10.03 -6.25 -4.74
CA ALA A 67 11.14 -5.67 -5.49
C ALA A 67 11.51 -4.27 -4.98
N VAL A 68 10.51 -3.40 -4.77
CA VAL A 68 10.72 -2.07 -4.17
C VAL A 68 11.35 -2.21 -2.79
N ARG A 69 10.87 -3.14 -1.97
CA ARG A 69 11.41 -3.36 -0.62
C ARG A 69 12.87 -3.83 -0.65
N ILE A 70 13.27 -4.65 -1.61
CA ILE A 70 14.64 -5.13 -1.75
C ILE A 70 15.54 -4.02 -2.31
N TRP A 71 15.07 -3.24 -3.29
CA TRP A 71 15.82 -2.12 -3.88
C TRP A 71 16.12 -1.00 -2.89
N HIS A 72 15.20 -0.76 -1.95
CA HIS A 72 15.32 0.29 -0.94
C HIS A 72 16.12 -0.13 0.31
N ARG A 73 16.64 -1.36 0.34
CA ARG A 73 17.60 -1.87 1.33
C ARG A 73 19.01 -1.82 0.78
#